data_AF-A0AAD8BW09-F1
#
_entry.id   AF-A0AAD8BW09-F1
#
_cell.length_a   1.000
_cell.length_b   1.000
_cell.length_c   1.000
_cell.angle_alpha   90.00
_cell.angle_beta   90.00
_cell.angle_gamma   90.00
#
_symmetry.space_group_name_H-M   'P 1'
#
loop_
_entity.id
_entity.type
_entity.pdbx_description
1 polymer ?
#
loop_
_entity_poly.entity_id
_entity_poly.type
_entity_poly.pdbx_seq_one_letter_code
_entity_poly.pdbx_strand_id
1 'polypeptide(L)'
;MCSWSPIGALFMAIIPLYLAATNPTSVISTYTPACRAMFNYNLLQELNSTTCGQDGLSELNQYLVSLGFCTENERMNLTNTICVGSSSRPVAISPARTSFYNTLNLLSSGCHERAHVCILSSAVSVVYKKQEQFCPLLNVNIDGVTLEACLTTAVNGSQNCTKSEFVKLNATACNVTTTDVDQNFSKALIKVSRSCQSQVSSCVMGNENVTNLLMDGKFCESLTMDKNVMETCLRTSNSCTSAEFDLLKMAACKTSNQTNAAPAKTFGFLHLVLGLLVASIFSSVINYFV
;
A
#
# COMPACT_ATOMS: atom_id res chain seq x y z
N MET A 1 46.58 34.22 -41.81
CA MET A 1 45.25 34.71 -42.24
C MET A 1 44.33 33.51 -42.34
N CYS A 2 43.18 33.57 -41.64
CA CYS A 2 41.97 32.73 -41.69
C CYS A 2 42.17 31.21 -41.45
N SER A 3 41.78 30.67 -40.29
CA SER A 3 40.45 30.09 -39.95
C SER A 3 39.96 29.13 -41.05
N TRP A 4 39.42 27.94 -40.77
CA TRP A 4 38.16 27.68 -40.07
C TRP A 4 38.23 26.33 -39.31
N SER A 5 37.59 26.31 -38.16
CA SER A 5 37.46 25.19 -37.22
C SER A 5 36.51 24.12 -37.74
N PRO A 6 36.77 22.81 -37.54
CA PRO A 6 35.72 21.80 -37.68
C PRO A 6 34.94 21.72 -36.36
N ILE A 7 33.97 22.61 -36.21
CA ILE A 7 32.76 22.29 -35.42
C ILE A 7 31.91 21.43 -36.37
N GLY A 8 31.94 20.12 -36.20
CA GLY A 8 31.21 19.24 -37.09
C GLY A 8 31.15 17.81 -36.58
N ALA A 9 29.96 17.45 -36.10
CA ALA A 9 29.52 16.09 -35.77
C ALA A 9 30.03 15.47 -34.46
N LEU A 10 29.74 16.13 -33.33
CA LEU A 10 29.30 15.40 -32.15
C LEU A 10 27.81 15.03 -32.33
N PHE A 11 27.48 14.28 -33.38
CA PHE A 11 26.26 13.48 -33.37
C PHE A 11 26.59 12.28 -32.48
N MET A 12 26.49 12.47 -31.16
CA MET A 12 26.09 11.36 -30.31
C MET A 12 24.71 10.97 -30.79
N ALA A 13 24.67 10.06 -31.76
CA ALA A 13 23.52 9.23 -31.97
C ALA A 13 23.18 8.70 -30.58
N ILE A 14 22.08 9.19 -30.01
CA ILE A 14 21.37 8.53 -28.94
C ILE A 14 20.86 7.25 -29.62
N ILE A 15 21.75 6.28 -29.79
CA ILE A 15 21.38 4.92 -30.08
C ILE A 15 20.68 4.51 -28.78
N PRO A 16 19.36 4.25 -28.79
CA PRO A 16 18.78 3.52 -27.67
C PRO A 16 19.59 2.23 -27.64
N LEU A 17 20.37 2.03 -26.58
CA LEU A 17 21.03 0.77 -26.32
C LEU A 17 19.91 -0.26 -26.15
N TYR A 18 19.46 -0.82 -27.26
CA TYR A 18 18.72 -2.07 -27.33
C TYR A 18 19.69 -3.17 -26.95
N LEU A 19 20.04 -3.22 -25.67
CA LEU A 19 20.63 -4.40 -25.07
C LEU A 19 19.54 -5.47 -25.18
N ALA A 20 19.84 -6.53 -25.93
CA ALA A 20 18.92 -7.64 -26.10
C ALA A 20 18.50 -8.17 -24.72
N ALA A 21 17.21 -8.06 -24.41
CA ALA A 21 16.64 -8.59 -23.17
C ALA A 21 16.95 -10.09 -23.09
N THR A 22 17.67 -10.51 -22.05
CA THR A 22 17.84 -11.95 -21.79
C THR A 22 16.49 -12.55 -21.38
N ASN A 23 16.23 -13.81 -21.75
CA ASN A 23 14.93 -14.45 -21.52
C ASN A 23 14.56 -14.43 -20.02
N PRO A 24 13.55 -13.65 -19.60
CA PRO A 24 13.24 -13.43 -18.18
C PRO A 24 12.65 -14.68 -17.51
N THR A 25 12.14 -15.64 -18.29
CA THR A 25 11.45 -16.85 -17.81
C THR A 25 12.33 -17.69 -16.89
N SER A 26 13.62 -17.78 -17.19
CA SER A 26 14.58 -18.56 -16.39
C SER A 26 14.72 -18.00 -14.97
N VAL A 27 14.81 -16.67 -14.84
CA VAL A 27 14.95 -16.00 -13.55
C VAL A 27 13.62 -16.01 -12.78
N ILE A 28 12.50 -15.78 -13.46
CA ILE A 28 11.16 -15.85 -12.85
C ILE A 28 10.89 -17.22 -12.22
N SER A 29 11.38 -18.30 -12.81
CA SER A 29 11.20 -19.66 -12.23
C SER A 29 11.79 -19.81 -10.83
N THR A 30 12.77 -18.97 -10.46
CA THR A 30 13.43 -18.99 -9.14
C THR A 30 12.71 -18.15 -8.08
N TYR A 31 11.70 -17.37 -8.47
CA TYR A 31 10.97 -16.50 -7.56
C TYR A 31 10.03 -17.29 -6.65
N THR A 32 9.63 -16.62 -5.57
CA THR A 32 8.68 -17.13 -4.61
C THR A 32 7.34 -17.50 -5.28
N PRO A 33 6.62 -18.51 -4.77
CA PRO A 33 5.37 -18.96 -5.36
C PRO A 33 4.34 -17.84 -5.56
N ALA A 34 4.19 -16.91 -4.61
CA ALA A 34 3.24 -15.81 -4.74
C ALA A 34 3.68 -14.79 -5.80
N CYS A 35 4.99 -14.51 -5.92
CA CYS A 35 5.52 -13.66 -6.99
C CYS A 35 5.31 -14.29 -8.37
N ARG A 36 5.60 -15.59 -8.53
CA ARG A 36 5.39 -16.32 -9.79
C ARG A 36 3.95 -16.28 -10.26
N ALA A 37 2.98 -16.32 -9.34
CA ALA A 37 1.56 -16.22 -9.66
C ALA A 37 1.16 -14.88 -10.30
N MET A 38 2.01 -13.84 -10.24
CA MET A 38 1.75 -12.56 -10.90
C MET A 38 2.08 -12.59 -12.39
N PHE A 39 2.89 -13.54 -12.85
CA PHE A 39 3.31 -13.61 -14.26
C PHE A 39 2.32 -14.46 -15.06
N ASN A 40 1.37 -13.79 -15.72
CA ASN A 40 0.56 -14.41 -16.77
C ASN A 40 1.21 -14.26 -18.15
N TYR A 41 0.65 -14.93 -19.17
CA TYR A 41 1.19 -14.91 -20.53
C TYR A 41 1.31 -13.49 -21.11
N ASN A 42 0.34 -12.60 -20.85
CA ASN A 42 0.34 -11.24 -21.36
C ASN A 42 1.46 -10.40 -20.73
N LEU A 43 1.63 -10.48 -19.40
CA LEU A 43 2.71 -9.79 -18.70
C LEU A 43 4.09 -10.30 -19.16
N LEU A 44 4.22 -11.61 -19.42
CA LEU A 44 5.46 -12.18 -19.97
C LEU A 44 5.76 -11.65 -21.38
N GLN A 45 4.75 -11.37 -22.20
CA GLN A 45 4.94 -10.70 -23.48
C GLN A 45 5.33 -9.23 -23.32
N GLU A 46 4.64 -8.49 -22.44
CA GLU A 46 4.92 -7.09 -22.14
C GLU A 46 6.34 -6.89 -21.58
N LEU A 47 6.83 -7.84 -20.77
CA LEU A 47 8.20 -7.87 -20.25
C LEU A 47 9.26 -7.94 -21.35
N ASN A 48 8.99 -8.67 -22.43
CA ASN A 48 9.91 -8.75 -23.57
C ASN A 48 9.93 -7.45 -24.39
N SER A 49 8.87 -6.63 -24.29
CA SER A 49 8.78 -5.30 -24.91
C SER A 49 9.07 -4.14 -23.95
N THR A 50 9.30 -4.42 -22.67
CA THR A 50 9.50 -3.39 -21.65
C THR A 50 10.77 -2.63 -21.95
N THR A 51 10.64 -1.32 -22.14
CA THR A 51 11.81 -0.46 -22.30
C THR A 51 12.51 -0.28 -20.96
N CYS A 52 13.83 -0.25 -20.95
CA CYS A 52 14.63 0.04 -19.75
C CYS A 52 14.59 1.52 -19.32
N GLY A 53 13.55 2.25 -19.75
CA GLY A 53 13.25 3.61 -19.31
C GLY A 53 12.59 3.63 -17.93
N GLN A 54 12.53 4.82 -17.32
CA GLN A 54 11.93 4.99 -15.99
C GLN A 54 10.44 4.59 -15.96
N ASP A 55 9.71 4.87 -17.03
CA ASP A 55 8.27 4.60 -17.11
C ASP A 55 7.97 3.09 -17.10
N GLY A 56 8.63 2.31 -17.97
CA GLY A 56 8.44 0.85 -18.04
C GLY A 56 8.89 0.12 -16.76
N LEU A 57 9.98 0.58 -16.13
CA LEU A 57 10.42 0.03 -14.84
C LEU A 57 9.48 0.40 -13.68
N SER A 58 8.85 1.58 -13.74
CA SER A 58 7.86 2.02 -12.75
C SER A 58 6.59 1.18 -12.84
N GLU A 59 6.10 0.93 -14.05
CA GLU A 59 4.94 0.06 -14.31
C GLU A 59 5.19 -1.37 -13.79
N LEU A 60 6.37 -1.91 -14.08
CA LEU A 60 6.77 -3.22 -13.57
C LEU A 60 6.81 -3.27 -12.03
N ASN A 61 7.31 -2.21 -11.38
CA ASN A 61 7.31 -2.09 -9.93
C ASN A 61 5.89 -1.98 -9.36
N GLN A 62 5.02 -1.25 -10.04
CA GLN A 62 3.63 -1.10 -9.66
C GLN A 62 2.94 -2.46 -9.68
N TYR A 63 3.03 -3.19 -10.79
CA TYR A 63 2.36 -4.47 -10.97
C TYR A 63 2.94 -5.57 -10.07
N LEU A 64 4.25 -5.76 -10.05
CA LEU A 64 4.86 -6.89 -9.35
C LEU A 64 4.94 -6.71 -7.84
N VAL A 65 5.27 -5.51 -7.36
CA VAL A 65 5.58 -5.25 -5.95
C VAL A 65 4.46 -4.49 -5.27
N SER A 66 4.06 -3.35 -5.85
CA SER A 66 3.11 -2.44 -5.19
C SER A 66 1.71 -3.03 -5.14
N LEU A 67 1.28 -3.70 -6.22
CA LEU A 67 0.00 -4.40 -6.35
C LEU A 67 0.15 -5.92 -6.20
N GLY A 68 1.20 -6.50 -6.77
CA GLY A 68 1.53 -7.91 -6.67
C GLY A 68 2.25 -8.31 -5.39
N PHE A 69 2.76 -9.53 -5.37
CA PHE A 69 3.42 -10.14 -4.19
C PHE A 69 4.90 -10.42 -4.38
N CYS A 70 5.51 -9.86 -5.42
CA CYS A 70 6.96 -9.91 -5.55
C CYS A 70 7.61 -8.99 -4.52
N THR A 71 8.73 -9.44 -4.00
CA THR A 71 9.65 -8.62 -3.23
C THR A 71 10.38 -7.65 -4.13
N GLU A 72 10.87 -6.56 -3.56
CA GLU A 72 11.72 -5.59 -4.22
C GLU A 72 12.99 -6.26 -4.78
N ASN A 73 13.50 -7.28 -4.08
CA ASN A 73 14.65 -8.07 -4.52
C ASN A 73 14.36 -8.89 -5.78
N GLU A 74 13.21 -9.57 -5.85
CA GLU A 74 12.80 -10.30 -7.05
C GLU A 74 12.59 -9.34 -8.23
N ARG A 75 11.98 -8.17 -7.98
CA ARG A 75 11.84 -7.14 -9.01
C ARG A 75 13.20 -6.63 -9.49
N MET A 76 14.12 -6.31 -8.58
CA MET A 76 15.47 -5.83 -8.96
C MET A 76 16.24 -6.89 -9.75
N ASN A 77 16.15 -8.16 -9.35
CA ASN A 77 16.75 -9.26 -10.09
C ASN A 77 16.19 -9.33 -11.51
N LEU A 78 14.87 -9.15 -11.67
CA LEU A 78 14.21 -9.11 -12.97
C LEU A 78 14.69 -7.91 -13.80
N THR A 79 14.70 -6.72 -13.21
CA THR A 79 15.21 -5.50 -13.85
C THR A 79 16.66 -5.66 -14.29
N ASN A 80 17.52 -6.26 -13.48
CA ASN A 80 18.93 -6.47 -13.84
C ASN A 80 19.11 -7.47 -14.96
N THR A 81 18.23 -8.48 -15.03
CA THR A 81 18.21 -9.49 -16.09
C THR A 81 17.78 -8.88 -17.42
N ILE A 82 16.74 -8.03 -17.41
CA ILE A 82 16.19 -7.42 -18.63
C ILE A 82 17.03 -6.22 -19.07
N CYS A 83 17.54 -5.41 -18.13
CA CYS A 83 18.13 -4.09 -18.37
C CYS A 83 19.61 -3.99 -17.96
N VAL A 84 20.38 -5.07 -18.16
CA VAL A 84 21.84 -5.23 -17.94
C VAL A 84 22.54 -3.96 -17.41
N GLY A 85 22.93 -3.97 -16.13
CA GLY A 85 23.75 -2.90 -15.53
C GLY A 85 23.03 -1.91 -14.61
N SER A 86 21.77 -2.17 -14.25
CA SER A 86 21.04 -1.34 -13.27
C SER A 86 21.49 -1.64 -11.82
N SER A 87 22.61 -1.04 -11.36
CA SER A 87 23.00 -1.17 -9.95
C SER A 87 21.95 -0.52 -9.05
N SER A 88 21.17 -1.32 -8.33
CA SER A 88 20.15 -0.87 -7.39
C SER A 88 20.43 -1.44 -6.00
N ARG A 89 20.27 -0.62 -4.97
CA ARG A 89 20.50 -1.02 -3.58
C ARG A 89 19.32 -1.85 -3.08
N PRO A 90 19.56 -2.88 -2.25
CA PRO A 90 18.50 -3.59 -1.57
C PRO A 90 17.60 -2.62 -0.81
N VAL A 91 16.29 -2.74 -1.05
CA VAL A 91 15.27 -1.97 -0.35
C VAL A 91 14.99 -2.69 0.96
N ALA A 92 15.04 -1.96 2.08
CA ALA A 92 14.63 -2.51 3.36
C ALA A 92 13.13 -2.86 3.30
N ILE A 93 12.82 -4.12 3.57
CA ILE A 93 11.45 -4.62 3.65
C ILE A 93 11.02 -4.57 5.11
N SER A 94 9.84 -3.99 5.36
CA SER A 94 9.34 -3.86 6.73
C SER A 94 9.03 -5.22 7.37
N PRO A 95 9.02 -5.31 8.71
CA PRO A 95 8.62 -6.55 9.40
C PRO A 95 7.22 -7.03 9.02
N ALA A 96 6.25 -6.11 8.88
CA ALA A 96 4.88 -6.42 8.50
C ALA A 96 4.81 -7.08 7.11
N ARG A 97 5.51 -6.51 6.11
CA ARG A 97 5.53 -7.03 4.74
C ARG A 97 6.25 -8.38 4.68
N THR A 98 7.41 -8.50 5.33
CA THR A 98 8.14 -9.78 5.41
C THR A 98 7.28 -10.88 6.00
N SER A 99 6.61 -10.61 7.12
CA SER A 99 5.76 -11.60 7.79
C SER A 99 4.58 -12.04 6.92
N PHE A 100 3.87 -11.07 6.33
CA PHE A 100 2.72 -11.33 5.47
C PHE A 100 3.13 -12.13 4.21
N TYR A 101 4.19 -11.72 3.51
CA TYR A 101 4.65 -12.41 2.28
C TYR A 101 5.23 -13.79 2.57
N ASN A 102 5.95 -13.97 3.68
CA ASN A 102 6.43 -15.29 4.10
C ASN A 102 5.27 -16.27 4.30
N THR A 103 4.19 -15.83 4.96
CA THR A 103 3.02 -16.69 5.16
C THR A 103 2.29 -16.93 3.84
N LEU A 104 2.11 -15.89 3.02
CA LEU A 104 1.49 -16.01 1.71
C LEU A 104 2.20 -17.05 0.85
N ASN A 105 3.53 -17.04 0.80
CA ASN A 105 4.35 -17.98 0.02
C ASN A 105 4.26 -19.45 0.46
N LEU A 106 3.70 -19.73 1.64
CA LEU A 106 3.48 -21.08 2.15
C LEU A 106 2.07 -21.61 1.83
N LEU A 107 1.23 -20.81 1.16
CA LEU A 107 -0.13 -21.21 0.78
C LEU A 107 -0.14 -21.89 -0.60
N SER A 108 -1.30 -22.40 -1.00
CA SER A 108 -1.51 -23.01 -2.30
C SER A 108 -1.46 -21.99 -3.44
N SER A 109 -1.14 -22.46 -4.65
CA SER A 109 -1.13 -21.64 -5.86
C SER A 109 -2.47 -20.95 -6.12
N GLY A 110 -3.58 -21.69 -5.96
CA GLY A 110 -4.93 -21.13 -6.08
C GLY A 110 -5.19 -20.01 -5.07
N CYS A 111 -4.60 -20.09 -3.88
CA CYS A 111 -4.72 -19.03 -2.89
C CYS A 111 -3.92 -17.76 -3.27
N HIS A 112 -2.73 -17.90 -3.86
CA HIS A 112 -1.93 -16.74 -4.32
C HIS A 112 -2.67 -15.94 -5.41
N GLU A 113 -3.17 -16.64 -6.44
CA GLU A 113 -3.90 -16.02 -7.55
C GLU A 113 -5.16 -15.31 -7.04
N ARG A 114 -5.90 -15.98 -6.16
CA ARG A 114 -7.13 -15.43 -5.59
C ARG A 114 -6.86 -14.23 -4.70
N ALA A 115 -5.78 -14.24 -3.92
CA ALA A 115 -5.41 -13.12 -3.05
C ALA A 115 -5.15 -11.83 -3.84
N HIS A 116 -4.46 -11.93 -4.98
CA HIS A 116 -4.22 -10.78 -5.82
C HIS A 116 -5.53 -10.16 -6.34
N VAL A 117 -6.40 -10.99 -6.91
CA VAL A 117 -7.72 -10.55 -7.42
C VAL A 117 -8.57 -9.92 -6.33
N CYS A 118 -8.61 -10.53 -5.15
CA CYS A 118 -9.40 -10.03 -4.03
C CYS A 118 -8.91 -8.68 -3.50
N ILE A 119 -7.59 -8.46 -3.44
CA ILE A 119 -7.04 -7.17 -3.03
C ILE A 119 -7.35 -6.08 -4.05
N LEU A 120 -7.27 -6.38 -5.35
CA LEU A 120 -7.56 -5.40 -6.40
C LEU A 120 -9.06 -5.09 -6.58
N SER A 121 -9.95 -5.88 -5.97
CA SER A 121 -11.41 -5.66 -6.07
C SER A 121 -11.90 -4.38 -5.39
N SER A 122 -11.08 -3.74 -4.54
CA SER A 122 -11.45 -2.53 -3.81
C SER A 122 -10.26 -1.58 -3.63
N ALA A 123 -10.48 -0.28 -3.86
CA ALA A 123 -9.49 0.75 -3.58
C ALA A 123 -9.04 0.75 -2.10
N VAL A 124 -9.94 0.45 -1.16
CA VAL A 124 -9.62 0.39 0.27
C VAL A 124 -8.64 -0.76 0.56
N SER A 125 -8.87 -1.93 -0.02
CA SER A 125 -7.95 -3.07 0.08
C SER A 125 -6.57 -2.74 -0.49
N VAL A 126 -6.52 -2.04 -1.64
CA VAL A 126 -5.26 -1.58 -2.24
C VAL A 126 -4.51 -0.64 -1.30
N VAL A 127 -5.19 0.34 -0.70
CA VAL A 127 -4.58 1.27 0.26
C VAL A 127 -4.04 0.52 1.47
N TYR A 128 -4.80 -0.42 2.02
CA TYR A 128 -4.35 -1.23 3.15
C TYR A 128 -3.13 -2.08 2.82
N LYS A 129 -3.06 -2.70 1.64
CA LYS A 129 -1.86 -3.42 1.19
C LYS A 129 -0.66 -2.48 1.08
N LYS A 130 -0.83 -1.34 0.40
CA LYS A 130 0.26 -0.39 0.13
C LYS A 130 0.84 0.26 1.37
N GLN A 131 -0.02 0.56 2.35
CA GLN A 131 0.38 1.11 3.65
C GLN A 131 0.55 0.01 4.72
N GLU A 132 0.66 -1.25 4.29
CA GLU A 132 1.00 -2.40 5.13
C GLU A 132 0.09 -2.60 6.34
N GLN A 133 -1.18 -2.19 6.22
CA GLN A 133 -2.25 -2.50 7.15
C GLN A 133 -2.82 -3.89 6.86
N PHE A 134 -1.98 -4.94 6.93
CA PHE A 134 -2.39 -6.29 6.56
C PHE A 134 -3.48 -6.88 7.46
N CYS A 135 -3.49 -6.54 8.75
CA CYS A 135 -4.57 -6.98 9.64
C CYS A 135 -5.92 -6.32 9.28
N PRO A 136 -6.03 -4.99 9.15
CA PRO A 136 -7.23 -4.36 8.60
C PRO A 136 -7.62 -4.89 7.22
N LEU A 137 -6.64 -5.16 6.34
CA LEU A 137 -6.88 -5.74 5.02
C LEU A 137 -7.62 -7.07 5.09
N LEU A 138 -7.17 -8.01 5.91
CA LEU A 138 -7.80 -9.33 6.02
C LEU A 138 -9.16 -9.33 6.73
N ASN A 139 -9.47 -8.24 7.43
CA ASN A 139 -10.72 -8.05 8.14
C ASN A 139 -11.63 -6.99 7.49
N VAL A 140 -11.29 -6.54 6.27
CA VAL A 140 -12.08 -5.54 5.56
C VAL A 140 -13.42 -6.13 5.11
N ASN A 141 -14.45 -5.30 5.16
CA ASN A 141 -15.80 -5.60 4.68
C ASN A 141 -16.29 -4.40 3.88
N ILE A 142 -16.40 -4.58 2.56
CA ILE A 142 -16.90 -3.57 1.63
C ILE A 142 -18.22 -4.10 1.09
N ASP A 143 -19.33 -3.42 1.38
CA ASP A 143 -20.69 -3.79 0.97
C ASP A 143 -21.10 -5.24 1.28
N GLY A 144 -20.71 -5.74 2.45
CA GLY A 144 -21.03 -7.09 2.88
C GLY A 144 -20.08 -8.16 2.34
N VAL A 145 -19.18 -7.81 1.42
CA VAL A 145 -18.15 -8.71 0.91
C VAL A 145 -16.89 -8.58 1.76
N THR A 146 -16.56 -9.63 2.49
CA THR A 146 -15.31 -9.70 3.26
C THR A 146 -14.16 -10.22 2.40
N LEU A 147 -12.92 -9.87 2.73
CA LEU A 147 -11.77 -10.44 2.03
C LEU A 147 -11.70 -11.95 2.22
N GLU A 148 -12.09 -12.46 3.39
CA GLU A 148 -12.27 -13.90 3.62
C GLU A 148 -13.21 -14.52 2.58
N ALA A 149 -14.44 -13.98 2.45
CA ALA A 149 -15.42 -14.52 1.52
C ALA A 149 -14.89 -14.47 0.08
N CYS A 150 -14.19 -13.40 -0.31
CA CYS A 150 -13.55 -13.34 -1.61
C CYS A 150 -12.51 -14.45 -1.80
N LEU A 151 -11.64 -14.67 -0.81
CA LEU A 151 -10.55 -15.65 -0.85
C LEU A 151 -11.04 -17.10 -0.85
N THR A 152 -12.11 -17.41 -0.11
CA THR A 152 -12.55 -18.79 0.13
C THR A 152 -13.73 -19.23 -0.73
N THR A 153 -14.48 -18.31 -1.35
CA THR A 153 -15.66 -18.66 -2.17
C THR A 153 -15.25 -19.12 -3.55
N ALA A 154 -15.54 -20.40 -3.87
CA ALA A 154 -15.35 -21.01 -5.19
C ALA A 154 -15.85 -20.12 -6.32
N VAL A 155 -14.99 -19.81 -7.30
CA VAL A 155 -15.38 -19.15 -8.54
C VAL A 155 -15.06 -20.10 -9.69
N ASN A 156 -16.08 -20.44 -10.47
CA ASN A 156 -15.98 -21.30 -11.66
C ASN A 156 -15.31 -22.67 -11.41
N GLY A 157 -15.44 -23.23 -10.19
CA GLY A 157 -14.90 -24.54 -9.84
C GLY A 157 -13.38 -24.61 -9.65
N SER A 158 -12.66 -23.48 -9.71
CA SER A 158 -11.21 -23.42 -9.53
C SER A 158 -10.76 -23.47 -8.07
N GLN A 159 -9.52 -23.93 -7.85
CA GLN A 159 -8.88 -23.96 -6.53
C GLN A 159 -8.75 -22.55 -5.93
N ASN A 160 -9.20 -22.40 -4.70
CA ASN A 160 -9.18 -21.15 -3.93
C ASN A 160 -8.48 -21.36 -2.58
N CYS A 161 -8.29 -20.28 -1.82
CA CYS A 161 -7.84 -20.40 -0.43
C CYS A 161 -8.82 -21.25 0.38
N THR A 162 -8.31 -22.22 1.12
CA THR A 162 -9.05 -22.89 2.18
C THR A 162 -9.27 -21.94 3.35
N LYS A 163 -10.31 -22.20 4.16
CA LYS A 163 -10.54 -21.47 5.41
C LYS A 163 -9.31 -21.56 6.35
N SER A 164 -8.61 -22.69 6.38
CA SER A 164 -7.39 -22.84 7.17
C SER A 164 -6.24 -21.96 6.67
N GLU A 165 -6.07 -21.81 5.36
CA GLU A 165 -5.06 -20.91 4.78
C GLU A 165 -5.39 -19.46 5.11
N PHE A 166 -6.67 -19.06 5.01
CA PHE A 166 -7.10 -17.74 5.44
C PHE A 166 -6.81 -17.48 6.92
N VAL A 167 -7.16 -18.42 7.81
CA VAL A 167 -6.92 -18.27 9.26
C VAL A 167 -5.43 -18.11 9.56
N LYS A 168 -4.56 -18.88 8.90
CA LYS A 168 -3.10 -18.73 9.01
C LYS A 168 -2.64 -17.35 8.57
N LEU A 169 -3.08 -16.90 7.39
CA LEU A 169 -2.73 -15.60 6.84
C LEU A 169 -3.21 -14.45 7.76
N ASN A 170 -4.44 -14.56 8.29
CA ASN A 170 -5.03 -13.59 9.21
C ASN A 170 -4.28 -13.51 10.55
N ALA A 171 -3.98 -14.66 11.15
CA ALA A 171 -3.21 -14.71 12.38
C ALA A 171 -1.84 -14.06 12.22
N THR A 172 -1.12 -14.36 11.14
CA THR A 172 0.18 -13.73 10.86
C THR A 172 0.06 -12.22 10.67
N ALA A 173 -0.88 -11.78 9.84
CA ALA A 173 -1.05 -10.36 9.52
C ALA A 173 -1.39 -9.53 10.77
N CYS A 174 -2.15 -10.09 11.70
CA CYS A 174 -2.54 -9.43 12.94
C CYS A 174 -1.51 -9.55 14.07
N ASN A 175 -0.51 -10.43 13.94
CA ASN A 175 0.54 -10.58 14.94
C ASN A 175 1.67 -9.54 14.79
N VAL A 176 1.85 -8.95 13.60
CA VAL A 176 2.92 -7.97 13.34
C VAL A 176 2.32 -6.59 13.11
N THR A 177 2.61 -5.65 14.02
CA THR A 177 2.06 -4.29 13.98
C THR A 177 3.10 -3.23 13.60
N THR A 178 4.37 -3.60 13.43
CA THR A 178 5.45 -2.67 13.12
C THR A 178 5.70 -2.60 11.61
N THR A 179 5.70 -1.38 11.09
CA THR A 179 6.03 -1.06 9.70
C THR A 179 6.82 0.26 9.66
N ASP A 180 7.60 0.42 8.59
CA ASP A 180 8.35 1.65 8.30
C ASP A 180 7.64 2.52 7.23
N VAL A 181 6.45 2.09 6.77
CA VAL A 181 5.65 2.80 5.77
C VAL A 181 4.69 3.79 6.43
N ASP A 182 4.47 4.95 5.79
CA ASP A 182 3.46 5.91 6.23
C ASP A 182 2.06 5.30 6.13
N GLN A 183 1.36 5.24 7.27
CA GLN A 183 0.03 4.66 7.40
C GLN A 183 -1.08 5.68 7.64
N ASN A 184 -0.83 6.97 7.44
CA ASN A 184 -1.80 8.01 7.81
C ASN A 184 -3.16 7.84 7.11
N PHE A 185 -3.13 7.59 5.80
CA PHE A 185 -4.36 7.48 5.02
C PHE A 185 -5.18 6.23 5.35
N SER A 186 -4.53 5.08 5.49
CA SER A 186 -5.15 3.83 5.91
C SER A 186 -5.71 3.90 7.33
N LYS A 187 -5.02 4.57 8.27
CA LYS A 187 -5.55 4.85 9.61
C LYS A 187 -6.79 5.75 9.57
N ALA A 188 -6.90 6.66 8.60
CA ALA A 188 -8.12 7.43 8.39
C ALA A 188 -9.24 6.56 7.81
N LEU A 189 -8.96 5.71 6.82
CA LEU A 189 -9.93 4.75 6.27
C LEU A 189 -10.53 3.83 7.34
N ILE A 190 -9.72 3.35 8.29
CA ILE A 190 -10.21 2.51 9.40
C ILE A 190 -11.21 3.27 10.29
N LYS A 191 -11.12 4.60 10.38
CA LYS A 191 -11.96 5.44 11.24
C LYS A 191 -13.26 5.90 10.59
N VAL A 192 -13.37 5.87 9.26
CA VAL A 192 -14.61 6.21 8.57
C VAL A 192 -15.56 5.03 8.56
N SER A 193 -16.85 5.32 8.37
CA SER A 193 -17.91 4.31 8.29
C SER A 193 -17.69 3.35 7.11
N ARG A 194 -18.27 2.15 7.22
CA ARG A 194 -18.24 1.15 6.14
C ARG A 194 -18.88 1.67 4.85
N SER A 195 -19.96 2.44 4.98
CA SER A 195 -20.62 3.13 3.87
C SER A 195 -19.64 4.07 3.16
N CYS A 196 -18.85 4.83 3.92
CA CYS A 196 -17.85 5.71 3.33
C CYS A 196 -16.69 4.93 2.68
N GLN A 197 -16.22 3.84 3.29
CA GLN A 197 -15.19 2.96 2.69
C GLN A 197 -15.65 2.34 1.36
N SER A 198 -16.91 1.90 1.30
CA SER A 198 -17.52 1.45 0.05
C SER A 198 -17.56 2.56 -0.98
N GLN A 199 -18.06 3.75 -0.61
CA GLN A 199 -18.17 4.85 -1.54
C GLN A 199 -16.80 5.29 -2.06
N VAL A 200 -15.75 5.28 -1.23
CA VAL A 200 -14.36 5.47 -1.66
C VAL A 200 -13.97 4.45 -2.73
N SER A 201 -14.27 3.17 -2.51
CA SER A 201 -13.99 2.13 -3.48
C SER A 201 -14.72 2.37 -4.80
N SER A 202 -16.02 2.63 -4.74
CA SER A 202 -16.87 2.87 -5.93
C SER A 202 -16.42 4.11 -6.71
N CYS A 203 -16.12 5.21 -6.03
CA CYS A 203 -15.70 6.46 -6.65
C CYS A 203 -14.31 6.37 -7.31
N VAL A 204 -13.37 5.71 -6.65
CA VAL A 204 -12.02 5.52 -7.19
C VAL A 204 -12.06 4.58 -8.39
N MET A 205 -12.67 3.40 -8.22
CA MET A 205 -12.71 2.37 -9.27
C MET A 205 -13.59 2.76 -10.46
N GLY A 206 -14.55 3.68 -10.28
CA GLY A 206 -15.36 4.26 -11.35
C GLY A 206 -14.63 5.29 -12.22
N ASN A 207 -13.38 5.66 -11.89
CA ASN A 207 -12.59 6.62 -12.65
C ASN A 207 -11.16 6.09 -12.86
N GLU A 208 -10.82 5.78 -14.10
CA GLU A 208 -9.53 5.17 -14.47
C GLU A 208 -8.32 6.03 -14.04
N ASN A 209 -8.40 7.35 -14.23
CA ASN A 209 -7.32 8.25 -13.85
C ASN A 209 -7.10 8.26 -12.33
N VAL A 210 -8.18 8.32 -11.55
CA VAL A 210 -8.12 8.27 -10.08
C VAL A 210 -7.60 6.91 -9.60
N THR A 211 -8.03 5.84 -10.27
CA THR A 211 -7.54 4.48 -10.02
C THR A 211 -6.02 4.45 -10.21
N ASN A 212 -5.50 4.92 -11.34
CA ASN A 212 -4.06 4.93 -11.61
C ASN A 212 -3.27 5.72 -10.55
N LEU A 213 -3.76 6.90 -10.13
CA LEU A 213 -3.15 7.68 -9.05
C LEU A 213 -3.12 6.90 -7.72
N LEU A 214 -4.20 6.21 -7.36
CA LEU A 214 -4.24 5.36 -6.17
C LEU A 214 -3.27 4.17 -6.29
N MET A 215 -3.25 3.52 -7.46
CA MET A 215 -2.34 2.43 -7.80
C MET A 215 -0.87 2.88 -7.87
N ASP A 216 -0.59 4.18 -7.94
CA ASP A 216 0.74 4.80 -7.76
C ASP A 216 1.03 5.23 -6.31
N GLY A 217 0.01 5.25 -5.45
CA GLY A 217 0.16 5.67 -4.05
C GLY A 217 0.08 7.19 -3.88
N LYS A 218 -0.35 7.90 -4.93
CA LYS A 218 -0.62 9.34 -4.94
C LYS A 218 -2.00 9.60 -4.31
N PHE A 219 -2.17 9.21 -3.05
CA PHE A 219 -3.46 9.26 -2.36
C PHE A 219 -4.05 10.68 -2.30
N CYS A 220 -3.22 11.70 -2.06
CA CYS A 220 -3.67 13.08 -2.08
C CYS A 220 -4.23 13.47 -3.45
N GLU A 221 -3.46 13.25 -4.50
CA GLU A 221 -3.87 13.57 -5.86
C GLU A 221 -5.14 12.81 -6.24
N SER A 222 -5.25 11.52 -5.86
CA SER A 222 -6.46 10.72 -6.10
C SER A 222 -7.72 11.34 -5.47
N LEU A 223 -7.60 12.02 -4.32
CA LEU A 223 -8.72 12.69 -3.65
C LEU A 223 -8.95 14.13 -4.13
N THR A 224 -7.99 14.73 -4.83
CA THR A 224 -8.04 16.14 -5.23
C THR A 224 -8.00 16.40 -6.74
N MET A 225 -7.82 15.37 -7.56
CA MET A 225 -7.63 15.47 -9.02
C MET A 225 -8.74 16.27 -9.70
N ASP A 226 -9.94 16.23 -9.15
CA ASP A 226 -11.02 17.14 -9.48
C ASP A 226 -11.87 17.31 -8.21
N LYS A 227 -11.57 18.36 -7.44
CA LYS A 227 -12.08 18.56 -6.08
C LYS A 227 -13.61 18.40 -5.99
N ASN A 228 -14.32 18.82 -7.03
CA ASN A 228 -15.78 18.73 -7.05
C ASN A 228 -16.25 17.32 -7.39
N VAL A 229 -15.60 16.60 -8.30
CA VAL A 229 -16.05 15.27 -8.73
C VAL A 229 -15.86 14.23 -7.63
N MET A 230 -14.68 14.19 -7.00
CA MET A 230 -14.41 13.19 -5.97
C MET A 230 -15.20 13.47 -4.69
N GLU A 231 -15.27 14.73 -4.25
CA GLU A 231 -16.08 15.11 -3.10
C GLU A 231 -17.57 14.82 -3.35
N THR A 232 -18.10 15.18 -4.52
CA THR A 232 -19.51 14.91 -4.88
C THR A 232 -19.77 13.42 -4.91
N CYS A 233 -18.87 12.63 -5.52
CA CYS A 233 -19.02 11.19 -5.57
C CYS A 233 -19.03 10.58 -4.17
N LEU A 234 -18.08 10.94 -3.30
CA LEU A 234 -17.99 10.42 -1.94
C LEU A 234 -19.20 10.78 -1.08
N ARG A 235 -19.77 11.96 -1.29
CA ARG A 235 -20.93 12.45 -0.54
C ARG A 235 -22.27 12.04 -1.15
N THR A 236 -22.26 11.34 -2.29
CA THR A 236 -23.49 10.86 -2.94
C THR A 236 -24.29 9.99 -1.98
N SER A 237 -25.61 10.23 -1.93
CA SER A 237 -26.54 9.50 -1.04
C SER A 237 -26.19 9.55 0.44
N ASN A 238 -25.45 10.58 0.89
CA ASN A 238 -24.93 10.70 2.27
C ASN A 238 -24.02 9.53 2.70
N SER A 239 -23.34 8.90 1.74
CA SER A 239 -22.51 7.70 2.01
C SER A 239 -21.22 8.01 2.77
N CYS A 240 -20.60 9.17 2.52
CA CYS A 240 -19.61 9.80 3.39
C CYS A 240 -20.13 11.15 3.89
N THR A 241 -20.01 11.39 5.19
CA THR A 241 -20.20 12.73 5.78
C THR A 241 -19.05 13.68 5.41
N SER A 242 -19.27 14.99 5.53
CA SER A 242 -18.21 15.98 5.34
C SER A 242 -17.03 15.75 6.27
N ALA A 243 -17.28 15.38 7.53
CA ALA A 243 -16.23 15.10 8.50
C ALA A 243 -15.36 13.89 8.13
N GLU A 244 -15.97 12.84 7.57
CA GLU A 244 -15.24 11.67 7.07
C GLU A 244 -14.40 12.02 5.83
N PHE A 245 -14.97 12.80 4.91
CA PHE A 245 -14.22 13.27 3.73
C PHE A 245 -13.02 14.14 4.12
N ASP A 246 -13.22 15.10 5.03
CA ASP A 246 -12.15 15.97 5.52
C ASP A 246 -11.05 15.15 6.22
N LEU A 247 -11.43 14.14 7.02
CA LEU A 247 -10.48 13.23 7.66
C LEU A 247 -9.61 12.48 6.62
N LEU A 248 -10.24 11.94 5.57
CA LEU A 248 -9.53 11.23 4.49
C LEU A 248 -8.59 12.18 3.74
N LYS A 249 -9.06 13.37 3.39
CA LYS A 249 -8.29 14.38 2.66
C LYS A 249 -7.09 14.89 3.46
N MET A 250 -7.28 15.21 4.74
CA MET A 250 -6.19 15.64 5.62
C MET A 250 -5.13 14.54 5.77
N ALA A 251 -5.56 13.29 5.93
CA ALA A 251 -4.65 12.16 6.08
C ALA A 251 -3.88 11.84 4.79
N ALA A 252 -4.51 12.00 3.63
CA ALA A 252 -3.87 11.76 2.34
C ALA A 252 -2.90 12.87 1.93
N CYS A 253 -3.27 14.13 2.16
CA CYS A 253 -2.51 15.29 1.67
C CYS A 253 -1.45 15.82 2.61
N LYS A 254 -1.23 15.19 3.77
CA LYS A 254 -0.32 15.69 4.81
C LYS A 254 -0.51 17.19 5.01
N THR A 255 -1.76 17.64 5.15
CA THR A 255 -1.97 19.05 5.47
C THR A 255 -1.35 19.26 6.84
N SER A 256 -0.19 19.90 6.87
CA SER A 256 0.57 20.27 8.07
C SER A 256 -0.21 21.33 8.84
N ASN A 257 -1.38 20.96 9.34
CA ASN A 257 -2.09 21.65 10.39
C ASN A 257 -2.09 20.70 11.60
N GLN A 258 -0.88 20.38 12.09
CA GLN A 258 -0.72 20.29 13.53
C GLN A 258 -0.97 21.69 14.10
N THR A 259 -2.24 22.08 14.21
CA THR A 259 -2.61 22.78 15.43
C THR A 259 -2.44 21.71 16.51
N ASN A 260 -1.42 21.89 17.34
CA ASN A 260 -1.26 21.18 18.60
C ASN A 260 -2.49 21.45 19.48
N ALA A 261 -3.64 20.88 19.16
CA ALA A 261 -4.65 20.53 20.14
C ALA A 261 -4.26 19.15 20.63
N ALA A 262 -3.26 19.12 21.51
CA ALA A 262 -3.09 17.98 22.41
C ALA A 262 -4.48 17.63 22.96
N PRO A 263 -4.86 16.34 23.06
CA PRO A 263 -6.06 15.97 23.78
C PRO A 263 -5.92 16.54 25.20
N ALA A 264 -6.70 17.57 25.52
CA ALA A 264 -6.84 18.08 26.87
C ALA A 264 -7.56 17.00 27.69
N LYS A 265 -6.82 15.96 28.12
CA LYS A 265 -7.24 14.91 29.06
C LYS A 265 -6.06 13.98 29.31
N THR A 266 -5.19 14.36 30.26
CA THR A 266 -4.52 13.44 31.20
C THR A 266 -3.71 14.14 32.30
N PHE A 267 -3.44 15.46 32.21
CA PHE A 267 -2.77 16.20 33.31
C PHE A 267 -3.68 16.53 34.51
N GLY A 268 -5.00 16.47 34.38
CA GLY A 268 -5.94 16.75 35.48
C GLY A 268 -5.94 15.67 36.57
N PHE A 269 -5.77 14.40 36.20
CA PHE A 269 -5.80 13.30 37.18
C PHE A 269 -4.50 13.24 37.99
N LEU A 270 -3.35 13.52 37.35
CA LEU A 270 -2.06 13.51 38.04
C LEU A 270 -1.94 14.69 39.02
N HIS A 271 -2.44 15.89 38.68
CA HIS A 271 -2.46 17.02 39.61
C HIS A 271 -3.47 16.87 40.75
N LEU A 272 -4.60 16.21 40.52
CA LEU A 272 -5.58 15.94 41.57
C LEU A 272 -5.08 14.85 42.54
N VAL A 273 -4.41 13.82 42.04
CA VAL A 273 -3.75 12.80 42.87
C VAL A 273 -2.56 13.39 43.63
N LEU A 274 -1.75 14.24 43.00
CA LEU A 274 -0.62 14.91 43.67
C LEU A 274 -1.10 15.91 44.73
N GLY A 275 -2.19 16.65 44.46
CA GLY A 275 -2.81 17.56 45.43
C GLY A 275 -3.39 16.84 46.65
N LEU A 276 -4.06 15.69 46.44
CA LEU A 276 -4.56 14.86 47.54
C LEU A 276 -3.44 14.23 48.37
N LEU A 277 -2.34 13.79 47.73
CA LEU A 277 -1.16 13.27 48.43
C LEU A 277 -0.50 14.35 49.29
N VAL A 278 -0.30 15.56 48.76
CA VAL A 278 0.30 16.66 49.53
C VAL A 278 -0.61 17.07 50.70
N ALA A 279 -1.93 17.15 50.52
CA ALA A 279 -2.86 17.46 51.61
C ALA A 279 -2.85 16.42 52.74
N SER A 280 -2.68 15.13 52.40
CA SER A 280 -2.59 14.04 53.39
C SER A 280 -1.29 14.08 54.20
N ILE A 281 -0.19 14.50 53.58
CA ILE A 281 1.11 14.64 54.26
C ILE A 281 1.08 15.83 55.23
N PHE A 282 0.53 16.98 54.81
CA PHE A 282 0.43 18.15 55.69
C PHE A 282 -0.51 17.92 56.89
N SER A 283 -1.60 17.17 56.71
CA SER A 283 -2.51 16.83 57.82
C SER A 283 -1.85 15.88 58.84
N SER A 284 -0.92 15.03 58.38
CA SER A 284 -0.20 14.09 59.24
C SER A 284 0.92 14.76 60.04
N VAL A 285 1.54 15.81 59.51
CA VAL A 285 2.58 16.57 60.20
C VAL A 285 1.99 17.48 61.29
N ILE A 286 0.80 18.06 61.08
CA ILE A 286 0.17 18.93 62.08
C ILE A 286 -0.27 18.13 63.33
N ASN A 287 -0.71 16.88 63.17
CA ASN A 287 -1.06 16.01 64.31
C ASN A 287 0.15 15.42 65.06
N TYR A 288 1.37 15.65 64.58
CA TYR A 288 2.60 15.19 65.25
C TYR A 288 3.24 16.30 66.12
N PHE A 289 2.74 17.54 66.01
CA PHE A 289 3.29 18.72 66.71
C PHE A 289 2.29 19.39 67.66
N VAL A 290 1.19 18.71 68.01
CA VAL A 290 0.25 19.11 69.07
C VAL A 290 0.28 18.09 70.19
#